data_AF-A0A7J7E706-F1
#
_entry.id   AF-A0A7J7E706-F1
#
_cell.length_a   1.000
_cell.length_b   1.000
_cell.length_c   1.000
_cell.angle_alpha   90.00
_cell.angle_beta   90.00
_cell.angle_gamma   90.00
#
_symmetry.space_group_name_H-M   'P 1'
#
loop_
_entity.id
_entity.type
_entity.pdbx_description
1 polymer ?
#
loop_
_entity_poly.entity_id
_entity_poly.type
_entity_poly.pdbx_seq_one_letter_code
_entity_poly.pdbx_strand_id
1 'polypeptide(L)'
;LSSVVALHFSAGLLDNPELRVVLVFGYNCCKAGASNYLQRVVSTFSDMNVILAGGQVDNLVSLTSEKNPLDIDATGVVGLSFSGHRIQSATVLLNEDVNDEKTAEAAMQRLKAASIPEQNTIGFMFACVGRGFQYYRAKGNVEADAFRKFFPGVPLFGFFGNGEIGCDRIVTGNFILKKCNEVKDDDLFHSYTTIMALIHLGSTK
;
A
#
# COMPACT_ATOMS: atom_id res chain seq x y z
N LEU A 1 17.32 -10.03 12.96
CA LEU A 1 16.32 -9.31 13.78
C LEU A 1 15.83 -8.13 12.96
N SER A 2 14.60 -8.17 12.46
CA SER A 2 13.99 -7.04 11.77
C SER A 2 13.28 -6.19 12.81
N SER A 3 13.86 -5.04 13.13
CA SER A 3 13.25 -4.06 14.03
C SER A 3 12.05 -3.43 13.32
N VAL A 4 10.83 -3.74 13.79
CA VAL A 4 9.63 -3.00 13.42
C VAL A 4 9.67 -1.70 14.23
N VAL A 5 10.11 -0.61 13.60
CA VAL A 5 10.09 0.71 14.24
C VAL A 5 8.74 1.35 13.94
N ALA A 6 7.83 1.35 14.92
CA ALA A 6 6.67 2.22 14.91
C ALA A 6 7.16 3.65 15.23
N LEU A 7 7.39 4.46 14.19
CA LEU A 7 7.85 5.83 14.37
C LEU A 7 6.68 6.77 14.68
N HIS A 8 6.91 7.71 15.60
CA HIS A 8 6.11 8.91 15.74
C HIS A 8 6.24 9.72 14.43
N PHE A 9 5.15 9.79 13.66
CA PHE A 9 5.10 10.06 12.21
C PHE A 9 5.88 11.29 11.68
N SER A 10 6.14 12.31 12.49
CA SER A 10 6.67 13.59 12.01
C SER A 10 8.18 13.79 12.17
N ALA A 11 8.84 13.11 13.12
CA ALA A 11 10.26 13.35 13.38
C ALA A 11 11.15 12.38 12.58
N GLY A 12 11.86 12.90 11.57
CA GLY A 12 12.91 12.17 10.84
C GLY A 12 12.50 11.48 9.53
N LEU A 13 11.20 11.44 9.20
CA LEU A 13 10.73 10.85 7.96
C LEU A 13 10.73 11.84 6.78
N LEU A 14 10.28 13.08 7.03
CA LEU A 14 10.10 14.10 5.98
C LEU A 14 11.43 14.64 5.44
N ASP A 15 12.44 14.71 6.29
CA ASP A 15 13.78 15.19 5.92
C ASP A 15 14.70 14.06 5.42
N ASN A 16 14.16 12.85 5.20
CA ASN A 16 14.94 11.69 4.78
C ASN A 16 15.04 11.63 3.24
N PRO A 17 16.20 11.98 2.63
CA PRO A 17 16.37 11.96 1.17
C PRO A 17 16.36 10.54 0.59
N GLU A 18 16.52 9.53 1.43
CA GLU A 18 16.50 8.13 1.04
C GLU A 18 15.12 7.48 1.17
N LEU A 19 14.10 8.20 1.66
CA LEU A 19 12.75 7.66 1.74
C LEU A 19 12.23 7.29 0.34
N ARG A 20 11.67 6.09 0.20
CA ARG A 20 11.13 5.59 -1.08
C ARG A 20 9.71 5.05 -0.97
N VAL A 21 9.37 4.39 0.14
CA VAL A 21 8.03 3.82 0.35
C VAL A 21 7.57 4.10 1.77
N VAL A 22 6.29 4.44 1.93
CA VAL A 22 5.60 4.49 3.22
C VAL A 22 4.34 3.65 3.11
N LEU A 23 4.27 2.59 3.91
CA LEU A 23 3.04 1.85 4.14
C LEU A 23 2.27 2.51 5.28
N VAL A 24 0.99 2.83 5.07
CA VAL A 24 0.16 3.57 6.04
C VAL A 24 -1.07 2.77 6.43
N PHE A 25 -1.26 2.58 7.73
CA PHE A 25 -2.38 1.83 8.30
C PHE A 25 -3.15 2.72 9.26
N GLY A 26 -4.34 3.16 8.85
CA GLY A 26 -5.29 3.81 9.75
C GLY A 26 -6.05 2.74 10.51
N TYR A 27 -6.16 2.85 11.84
CA TYR A 27 -6.96 1.94 12.65
C TYR A 27 -7.99 2.70 13.48
N ASN A 28 -9.19 2.11 13.62
CA ASN A 28 -10.32 2.70 14.33
C ASN A 28 -10.69 4.13 13.85
N CYS A 29 -10.50 4.40 12.55
CA CYS A 29 -10.65 5.73 11.95
C CYS A 29 -12.10 6.12 11.60
N CYS A 30 -13.08 5.28 11.93
CA CYS A 30 -14.51 5.57 11.80
C CYS A 30 -15.00 6.64 12.78
N LYS A 31 -14.20 6.99 13.81
CA LYS A 31 -14.48 8.04 14.78
C LYS A 31 -14.24 9.44 14.16
N ALA A 32 -15.10 10.41 14.49
CA ALA A 32 -15.01 11.77 13.96
C ALA A 32 -13.62 12.40 14.21
N GLY A 33 -13.00 12.93 13.15
CA GLY A 33 -11.68 13.56 13.20
C GLY A 33 -10.49 12.64 12.92
N ALA A 34 -10.66 11.33 13.04
CA ALA A 34 -9.61 10.37 12.73
C ALA A 34 -9.35 10.23 11.23
N SER A 35 -10.41 10.24 10.43
CA SER A 35 -10.33 10.35 8.98
C SER A 35 -9.58 11.62 8.55
N ASN A 36 -9.84 12.76 9.20
CA ASN A 36 -9.13 14.02 8.93
C ASN A 36 -7.64 13.93 9.30
N TYR A 37 -7.30 13.30 10.42
CA TYR A 37 -5.89 13.09 10.80
C TYR A 37 -5.18 12.19 9.80
N LEU A 38 -5.81 11.08 9.42
CA LEU A 38 -5.29 10.16 8.42
C LEU A 38 -5.12 10.84 7.05
N GLN A 39 -6.09 11.65 6.61
CA GLN A 39 -5.98 12.49 5.41
C GLN A 39 -4.81 13.46 5.50
N ARG A 40 -4.58 14.11 6.66
CA ARG A 40 -3.41 14.99 6.86
C ARG A 40 -2.11 14.22 6.71
N VAL A 41 -1.99 13.06 7.33
CA VAL A 41 -0.81 12.19 7.21
C VAL A 41 -0.56 11.83 5.75
N VAL A 42 -1.58 11.38 5.03
CA VAL A 42 -1.49 11.02 3.62
C VAL A 42 -1.14 12.22 2.72
N SER A 43 -1.74 13.39 2.96
CA SER A 43 -1.43 14.62 2.23
C SER A 43 -0.01 15.11 2.46
N THR A 44 0.64 14.69 3.56
CA THR A 44 2.06 15.02 3.78
C THR A 44 2.96 14.33 2.74
N PHE A 45 2.53 13.18 2.21
CA PHE A 45 3.30 12.39 1.25
C PHE A 45 2.84 12.54 -0.21
N SER A 46 1.75 13.27 -0.48
CA SER A 46 1.21 13.42 -1.85
C SER A 46 2.19 14.15 -2.77
N ASP A 47 2.86 15.18 -2.22
CA ASP A 47 3.86 16.00 -2.91
C ASP A 47 5.27 15.40 -2.82
N MET A 48 5.46 14.38 -1.99
CA MET A 48 6.74 13.72 -1.83
C MET A 48 7.00 12.71 -2.94
N ASN A 49 8.27 12.57 -3.25
CA ASN A 49 8.81 11.60 -4.19
C ASN A 49 8.87 10.19 -3.57
N VAL A 50 7.72 9.66 -3.14
CA VAL A 50 7.59 8.38 -2.44
C VAL A 50 6.38 7.58 -2.95
N ILE A 51 6.44 6.25 -2.81
CA ILE A 51 5.25 5.39 -2.86
C ILE A 51 4.51 5.50 -1.54
N LEU A 52 3.21 5.72 -1.62
CA LEU A 52 2.30 5.60 -0.50
C LEU A 52 1.34 4.45 -0.80
N ALA A 53 1.24 3.48 0.11
CA ALA A 53 0.31 2.36 -0.03
C ALA A 53 -0.25 1.95 1.33
N GLY A 54 -1.47 1.42 1.39
CA GLY A 54 -2.02 0.91 2.64
C GLY A 54 -3.53 0.92 2.66
N GLY A 55 -4.10 1.08 3.85
CA GLY A 55 -5.54 1.05 4.02
C GLY A 55 -6.01 1.26 5.46
N GLN A 56 -7.33 1.27 5.62
CA GLN A 56 -7.98 1.35 6.92
C GLN A 56 -8.35 -0.04 7.42
N VAL A 57 -8.02 -0.32 8.68
CA VAL A 57 -8.39 -1.56 9.37
C VAL A 57 -9.17 -1.23 10.63
N ASP A 58 -9.95 -2.18 11.15
CA ASP A 58 -10.67 -1.96 12.40
C ASP A 58 -9.71 -1.86 13.57
N ASN A 59 -8.75 -2.78 13.65
CA ASN A 59 -7.83 -2.93 14.77
C ASN A 59 -6.41 -3.24 14.30
N LEU A 60 -5.42 -2.83 15.09
CA LEU A 60 -4.02 -3.19 14.90
C LEU A 60 -3.53 -4.03 16.08
N VAL A 61 -2.95 -5.19 15.80
CA VAL A 61 -2.41 -6.08 16.83
C VAL A 61 -0.89 -6.15 16.68
N SER A 62 -0.16 -5.88 17.76
CA SER A 62 1.29 -6.06 17.82
C SER A 62 1.65 -7.22 18.73
N LEU A 63 2.30 -8.24 18.17
CA LEU A 63 2.78 -9.41 18.93
C LEU A 63 3.99 -9.11 19.83
N THR A 64 4.53 -7.89 19.78
CA THR A 64 5.66 -7.45 20.62
C THR A 64 5.22 -6.55 21.78
N SER A 65 3.94 -6.19 21.85
CA SER A 65 3.40 -5.35 22.93
C SER A 65 3.10 -6.20 24.17
N GLU A 66 4.13 -6.76 24.78
CA GLU A 66 4.05 -7.51 26.04
C GLU A 66 3.62 -6.63 27.23
N LYS A 67 3.55 -5.30 27.08
CA LYS A 67 3.45 -4.37 28.21
C LYS A 67 2.22 -3.48 28.28
N ASN A 68 1.45 -3.32 27.21
CA ASN A 68 0.11 -2.70 27.23
C ASN A 68 -0.55 -3.02 25.88
N PRO A 69 -1.63 -3.81 25.81
CA PRO A 69 -2.43 -3.86 24.59
C PRO A 69 -2.83 -2.43 24.22
N LEU A 70 -2.71 -2.06 22.95
CA LEU A 70 -3.32 -0.82 22.46
C LEU A 70 -4.78 -0.87 22.89
N ASP A 71 -5.25 0.20 23.54
CA ASP A 71 -6.64 0.30 23.96
C ASP A 71 -7.53 -0.03 22.75
N ILE A 72 -8.50 -0.92 22.93
CA ILE A 72 -9.43 -1.35 21.87
C ILE A 72 -10.17 -0.13 21.29
N ASP A 73 -10.26 0.96 22.08
CA ASP A 73 -10.82 2.24 21.67
C ASP A 73 -9.83 3.26 21.10
N ALA A 74 -8.54 2.94 21.06
CA ALA A 74 -7.54 3.84 20.47
C ALA A 74 -7.75 3.97 18.96
N THR A 75 -7.58 5.19 18.48
CA THR A 75 -7.59 5.53 17.06
C THR A 75 -6.25 6.14 16.70
N GLY A 76 -5.72 5.76 15.54
CA GLY A 76 -4.45 6.30 15.11
C GLY A 76 -4.04 5.83 13.73
N VAL A 77 -2.80 6.18 13.39
CA VAL A 77 -2.15 5.80 12.16
C VAL A 77 -0.82 5.16 12.54
N VAL A 78 -0.49 4.02 11.92
CA VAL A 78 0.83 3.39 12.00
C VAL A 78 1.45 3.37 10.61
N GLY A 79 2.75 3.63 10.57
CA GLY A 79 3.52 3.72 9.34
C GLY A 79 4.69 2.76 9.34
N LEU A 80 4.97 2.15 8.19
CA LEU A 80 6.20 1.40 7.96
C LEU A 80 6.90 1.97 6.73
N SER A 81 8.11 2.49 6.92
CA SER A 81 8.87 3.14 5.85
C SER A 81 10.03 2.28 5.35
N PHE A 82 10.26 2.32 4.04
CA PHE A 82 11.44 1.75 3.39
C PHE A 82 12.27 2.90 2.81
N SER A 83 13.52 2.97 3.27
CA SER A 83 14.48 3.99 2.85
C SER A 83 15.77 3.34 2.37
N GLY A 84 16.39 3.95 1.37
CA GLY A 84 17.69 3.57 0.83
C GLY A 84 17.74 3.70 -0.68
N HIS A 85 18.88 4.12 -1.20
CA HIS A 85 19.11 4.29 -2.65
C HIS A 85 18.88 3.03 -3.51
N ARG A 86 18.84 1.82 -2.92
CA ARG A 86 18.56 0.56 -3.63
C ARG A 86 17.08 0.17 -3.66
N ILE A 87 16.24 0.84 -2.87
CA ILE A 87 14.82 0.53 -2.81
C ILE A 87 14.16 0.98 -4.12
N GLN A 88 13.42 0.07 -4.74
CA GLN A 88 12.58 0.34 -5.89
C GLN A 88 11.17 -0.14 -5.58
N SER A 89 10.16 0.54 -6.10
CA SER A 89 8.79 0.18 -5.81
C SER A 89 7.85 0.66 -6.91
N ALA A 90 6.74 -0.06 -7.06
CA ALA A 90 5.68 0.32 -7.97
C ALA A 90 4.33 -0.04 -7.36
N THR A 91 3.32 0.77 -7.64
CA THR A 91 1.94 0.55 -7.22
C THR A 91 1.00 0.65 -8.41
N VAL A 92 -0.08 -0.13 -8.34
CA VAL A 92 -1.24 0.00 -9.22
C VAL A 92 -2.53 -0.06 -8.40
N LEU A 93 -3.42 0.87 -8.70
CA LEU A 93 -4.80 0.96 -8.28
C LEU A 93 -5.66 0.15 -9.26
N LEU A 94 -6.42 -0.76 -8.69
CA LEU A 94 -7.50 -1.48 -9.35
C LEU A 94 -8.78 -0.78 -8.91
N ASN A 95 -9.31 0.10 -9.76
CA ASN A 95 -10.56 0.83 -9.51
C ASN A 95 -11.80 -0.08 -9.71
N GLU A 96 -12.99 0.51 -9.57
CA GLU A 96 -14.28 -0.18 -9.70
C GLU A 96 -14.55 -0.76 -11.11
N ASP A 97 -13.82 -0.31 -12.13
CA ASP A 97 -13.92 -0.88 -13.48
C ASP A 97 -13.23 -2.24 -13.59
N VAL A 98 -12.31 -2.55 -12.65
CA VAL A 98 -11.69 -3.87 -12.55
C VAL A 98 -12.65 -4.79 -11.82
N ASN A 99 -13.41 -5.59 -12.57
CA ASN A 99 -14.50 -6.42 -12.05
C ASN A 99 -14.51 -7.87 -12.58
N ASP A 100 -13.46 -8.28 -13.27
CA ASP A 100 -13.24 -9.66 -13.72
C ASP A 100 -11.75 -10.02 -13.78
N GLU A 101 -11.45 -11.29 -14.06
CA GLU A 101 -10.07 -11.80 -14.15
C GLU A 101 -9.26 -11.07 -15.23
N LYS A 102 -9.89 -10.75 -16.37
CA LYS A 102 -9.21 -10.13 -17.51
C LYS A 102 -8.75 -8.70 -17.17
N THR A 103 -9.62 -7.92 -16.55
CA THR A 103 -9.33 -6.55 -16.11
C THR A 103 -8.32 -6.55 -14.95
N ALA A 104 -8.39 -7.53 -14.04
CA ALA A 104 -7.40 -7.70 -12.98
C ALA A 104 -6.01 -8.06 -13.55
N GLU A 105 -5.95 -8.97 -14.52
CA GLU A 105 -4.71 -9.31 -15.23
C GLU A 105 -4.14 -8.11 -15.99
N ALA A 106 -4.98 -7.29 -16.62
CA ALA A 106 -4.54 -6.05 -17.27
C ALA A 106 -3.90 -5.08 -16.27
N ALA A 107 -4.45 -4.96 -15.05
CA ALA A 107 -3.83 -4.16 -13.99
C ALA A 107 -2.47 -4.74 -13.55
N MET A 108 -2.35 -6.06 -13.41
CA MET A 108 -1.07 -6.71 -13.09
C MET A 108 -0.04 -6.55 -14.21
N GLN A 109 -0.47 -6.55 -15.47
CA GLN A 109 0.40 -6.28 -16.60
C GLN A 109 0.93 -4.84 -16.57
N ARG A 110 0.12 -3.85 -16.16
CA ARG A 110 0.58 -2.47 -15.92
C ARG A 110 1.64 -2.42 -14.82
N LEU A 111 1.42 -3.13 -13.72
CA LEU A 111 2.41 -3.25 -12.64
C LEU A 111 3.70 -3.93 -13.12
N LYS A 112 3.59 -4.99 -13.94
CA LYS A 112 4.73 -5.70 -14.52
C LYS A 112 5.58 -4.81 -15.42
N ALA A 113 4.95 -3.89 -16.16
CA ALA A 113 5.63 -2.95 -17.04
C ALA A 113 6.57 -2.00 -16.28
N ALA A 114 6.38 -1.82 -14.96
CA ALA A 114 7.30 -1.07 -14.12
C ALA A 114 8.70 -1.70 -14.02
N SER A 115 8.86 -2.95 -14.45
CA SER A 115 10.15 -3.66 -14.53
C SER A 115 10.90 -3.74 -13.20
N ILE A 116 10.16 -3.80 -12.08
CA ILE A 116 10.73 -4.05 -10.75
C ILE A 116 11.31 -5.47 -10.71
N PRO A 117 12.57 -5.67 -10.27
CA PRO A 117 13.13 -7.01 -10.12
C PRO A 117 12.28 -7.89 -9.20
N GLU A 118 12.16 -9.19 -9.47
CA GLU A 118 11.32 -10.07 -8.65
C GLU A 118 12.08 -10.69 -7.47
N GLN A 119 13.38 -10.92 -7.61
CA GLN A 119 14.22 -11.40 -6.51
C GLN A 119 14.37 -10.28 -5.46
N ASN A 120 14.30 -10.63 -4.17
CA ASN A 120 14.31 -9.67 -3.05
C ASN A 120 13.16 -8.65 -3.11
N THR A 121 12.01 -9.05 -3.66
CA THR A 121 10.83 -8.21 -3.75
C THR A 121 9.69 -8.83 -2.97
N ILE A 122 8.88 -7.96 -2.37
CA ILE A 122 7.68 -8.31 -1.61
C ILE A 122 6.49 -7.61 -2.25
N GLY A 123 5.39 -8.32 -2.44
CA GLY A 123 4.12 -7.79 -2.88
C GLY A 123 3.22 -7.46 -1.69
N PHE A 124 2.47 -6.37 -1.79
CA PHE A 124 1.39 -6.02 -0.87
C PHE A 124 0.07 -5.81 -1.63
N MET A 125 -1.02 -6.33 -1.08
CA MET A 125 -2.39 -6.16 -1.58
C MET A 125 -3.26 -5.56 -0.47
N PHE A 126 -3.74 -4.34 -0.68
CA PHE A 126 -4.69 -3.68 0.23
C PHE A 126 -6.02 -3.55 -0.51
N ALA A 127 -6.97 -4.41 -0.19
CA ALA A 127 -8.24 -4.51 -0.91
C ALA A 127 -9.40 -4.01 -0.05
N CYS A 128 -10.40 -3.39 -0.66
CA CYS A 128 -11.62 -3.05 0.06
C CYS A 128 -12.36 -4.32 0.46
N VAL A 129 -12.95 -4.34 1.66
CA VAL A 129 -13.87 -5.40 2.10
C VAL A 129 -15.09 -5.52 1.17
N GLY A 130 -15.45 -4.45 0.46
CA GLY A 130 -16.47 -4.47 -0.59
C GLY A 130 -16.06 -5.26 -1.84
N ARG A 131 -14.78 -5.60 -2.00
CA ARG A 131 -14.25 -6.44 -3.09
C ARG A 131 -14.19 -7.92 -2.70
N GLY A 132 -13.81 -8.76 -3.65
CA GLY A 132 -13.68 -10.19 -3.46
C GLY A 132 -14.90 -10.96 -3.99
N PHE A 133 -15.28 -12.05 -3.31
CA PHE A 133 -16.15 -13.09 -3.89
C PHE A 133 -17.46 -12.56 -4.49
N GLN A 134 -18.18 -11.70 -3.77
CA GLN A 134 -19.46 -11.16 -4.24
C GLN A 134 -19.26 -10.16 -5.38
N TYR A 135 -18.26 -9.27 -5.24
CA TYR A 135 -17.90 -8.29 -6.25
C TYR A 135 -17.53 -8.97 -7.59
N TYR A 136 -16.79 -10.08 -7.53
CA TYR A 136 -16.38 -10.87 -8.68
C TYR A 136 -17.37 -11.99 -9.07
N ARG A 137 -18.67 -11.81 -8.78
CA ARG A 137 -19.75 -12.72 -9.23
C ARG A 137 -19.49 -14.18 -8.82
N ALA A 138 -19.26 -14.40 -7.54
CA ALA A 138 -18.97 -15.69 -6.92
C ALA A 138 -17.62 -16.32 -7.33
N LYS A 139 -16.63 -15.48 -7.64
CA LYS A 139 -15.22 -15.92 -7.85
C LYS A 139 -14.33 -15.43 -6.72
N GLY A 140 -13.66 -16.36 -6.05
CA GLY A 140 -12.64 -16.04 -5.05
C GLY A 140 -11.30 -15.70 -5.69
N ASN A 141 -10.42 -15.04 -4.93
CA ASN A 141 -8.99 -14.84 -5.24
C ASN A 141 -8.64 -14.16 -6.58
N VAL A 142 -9.59 -13.58 -7.32
CA VAL A 142 -9.37 -13.02 -8.67
C VAL A 142 -8.10 -12.15 -8.78
N GLU A 143 -7.93 -11.18 -7.88
CA GLU A 143 -6.79 -10.27 -7.92
C GLU A 143 -5.48 -10.91 -7.45
N ALA A 144 -5.54 -11.79 -6.45
CA ALA A 144 -4.39 -12.50 -5.93
C ALA A 144 -3.88 -13.55 -6.93
N ASP A 145 -4.78 -14.22 -7.65
CA ASP A 145 -4.48 -15.17 -8.70
C ASP A 145 -3.91 -14.46 -9.93
N ALA A 146 -4.49 -13.30 -10.29
CA ALA A 146 -3.90 -12.43 -11.31
C ALA A 146 -2.47 -12.01 -10.90
N PHE A 147 -2.24 -11.58 -9.66
CA PHE A 147 -0.90 -11.25 -9.18
C PHE A 147 0.05 -12.45 -9.32
N ARG A 148 -0.38 -13.63 -8.85
CA ARG A 148 0.44 -14.86 -8.88
C ARG A 148 0.82 -15.26 -10.30
N LYS A 149 -0.05 -15.03 -11.29
CA LYS A 149 0.22 -15.32 -12.70
C LYS A 149 1.38 -14.48 -13.25
N PHE A 150 1.49 -13.22 -12.85
CA PHE A 150 2.54 -12.30 -13.33
C PHE A 150 3.80 -12.27 -12.45
N PHE A 151 3.69 -12.64 -11.17
CA PHE A 151 4.77 -12.61 -10.19
C PHE A 151 4.84 -13.91 -9.36
N PRO A 152 5.12 -15.07 -10.00
CA PRO A 152 4.99 -16.38 -9.35
C PRO A 152 5.94 -16.58 -8.16
N GLY A 153 7.10 -15.92 -8.18
CA GLY A 153 8.13 -16.02 -7.13
C GLY A 153 8.08 -14.91 -6.07
N VAL A 154 7.19 -13.93 -6.20
CA VAL A 154 7.07 -12.82 -5.26
C VAL A 154 6.03 -13.17 -4.18
N PRO A 155 6.39 -13.16 -2.89
CA PRO A 155 5.41 -13.37 -1.83
C PRO A 155 4.45 -12.18 -1.76
N LEU A 156 3.15 -12.47 -1.61
CA LEU A 156 2.08 -11.49 -1.51
C LEU A 156 1.54 -11.46 -0.08
N PHE A 157 1.60 -10.30 0.57
CA PHE A 157 0.99 -10.02 1.86
C PHE A 157 -0.13 -9.00 1.69
N GLY A 158 -0.98 -8.82 2.70
CA GLY A 158 -2.09 -7.88 2.55
C GLY A 158 -3.21 -8.11 3.54
N PHE A 159 -4.27 -7.32 3.36
CA PHE A 159 -5.51 -7.45 4.09
C PHE A 159 -6.69 -6.89 3.29
N PHE A 160 -7.89 -7.25 3.73
CA PHE A 160 -9.13 -6.59 3.35
C PHE A 160 -9.49 -5.53 4.40
N GLY A 161 -9.76 -4.31 3.98
CA GLY A 161 -9.95 -3.15 4.86
C GLY A 161 -11.14 -2.28 4.46
N ASN A 162 -11.37 -1.21 5.23
CA ASN A 162 -12.49 -0.28 5.07
C ASN A 162 -12.13 0.91 4.15
N GLY A 163 -11.19 0.74 3.24
CA GLY A 163 -10.68 1.78 2.35
C GLY A 163 -9.19 1.61 2.09
N GLU A 164 -8.77 2.04 0.90
CA GLU A 164 -7.42 1.81 0.39
C GLU A 164 -6.69 3.15 0.26
N ILE A 165 -5.38 3.11 0.48
CA ILE A 165 -4.51 4.28 0.40
C ILE A 165 -3.48 4.06 -0.69
N GLY A 166 -3.39 4.97 -1.66
CA GLY A 166 -2.34 4.95 -2.68
C GLY A 166 -2.81 5.44 -4.04
N CYS A 167 -1.97 5.28 -5.05
CA CYS A 167 -2.30 5.56 -6.45
C CYS A 167 -1.34 4.77 -7.36
N ASP A 168 -1.54 4.86 -8.67
CA ASP A 168 -0.55 4.35 -9.62
C ASP A 168 0.73 5.18 -9.55
N ARG A 169 1.85 4.53 -9.27
CA ARG A 169 3.13 5.22 -9.15
C ARG A 169 4.27 4.24 -9.32
N ILE A 170 5.36 4.69 -9.94
CA ILE A 170 6.59 3.90 -10.09
C ILE A 170 7.76 4.74 -9.57
N VAL A 171 8.58 4.15 -8.70
CA VAL A 171 9.77 4.74 -8.10
C VAL A 171 10.96 3.79 -8.31
N THR A 172 11.91 4.17 -9.18
CA THR A 172 13.10 3.36 -9.51
C THR A 172 14.37 4.18 -9.38
N GLY A 173 15.29 3.77 -8.48
CA GLY A 173 16.62 4.37 -8.30
C GLY A 173 16.59 5.86 -7.96
N ASN A 174 16.46 6.71 -8.99
CA ASN A 174 16.41 8.17 -8.93
C ASN A 174 15.23 8.80 -9.73
N PHE A 175 14.36 8.00 -10.34
CA PHE A 175 13.27 8.50 -11.17
C PHE A 175 11.92 8.07 -10.61
N ILE A 176 10.99 9.01 -10.63
CA ILE A 176 9.58 8.76 -10.33
C ILE A 176 8.79 9.01 -11.59
N LEU A 177 8.17 7.95 -12.08
CA LEU A 177 7.15 8.06 -13.09
C LEU A 177 5.82 8.20 -12.33
N LYS A 178 5.42 9.47 -12.10
CA LYS A 178 4.03 9.81 -11.80
C LYS A 178 3.24 9.59 -13.10
N LYS A 179 2.53 8.48 -13.18
CA LYS A 179 1.36 8.34 -14.04
C LYS A 179 0.36 7.55 -13.20
N CYS A 180 -0.86 8.07 -13.03
CA CYS A 180 -1.97 7.68 -13.90
C CYS A 180 -3.17 8.61 -13.77
N ASN A 181 -3.73 8.94 -14.94
CA ASN A 181 -5.08 9.44 -15.21
C ASN A 181 -5.50 10.75 -14.51
N GLU A 182 -6.52 11.39 -15.08
CA GLU A 182 -7.06 12.71 -14.71
C GLU A 182 -7.74 12.77 -13.32
N VAL A 183 -7.41 11.84 -12.41
CA VAL A 183 -7.82 11.94 -11.00
C VAL A 183 -6.87 12.92 -10.35
N LYS A 184 -7.42 13.98 -9.74
CA LYS A 184 -6.60 14.98 -9.03
C LYS A 184 -5.68 14.24 -8.06
N ASP A 185 -4.38 14.53 -8.15
CA ASP A 185 -3.26 13.93 -7.40
C ASP A 185 -3.43 13.97 -5.86
N ASP A 186 -4.52 14.59 -5.38
CA ASP A 186 -4.92 14.75 -3.98
C ASP A 186 -5.78 13.58 -3.46
N ASP A 187 -6.36 12.74 -4.33
CA ASP A 187 -7.28 11.66 -3.91
C ASP A 187 -6.53 10.32 -3.77
N LEU A 188 -5.78 10.22 -2.67
CA LEU A 188 -5.05 9.02 -2.29
C LEU A 188 -5.90 8.05 -1.46
N PHE A 189 -7.17 8.40 -1.18
CA PHE A 189 -8.12 7.57 -0.44
C PHE A 189 -9.19 7.02 -1.37
N HIS A 190 -9.34 5.71 -1.35
CA HIS A 190 -10.24 5.02 -2.25
C HIS A 190 -11.23 4.14 -1.49
N SER A 191 -12.35 3.85 -2.13
CA SER A 191 -13.36 2.87 -1.70
C SER A 191 -13.70 1.97 -2.86
N TYR A 192 -14.03 0.71 -2.59
CA TYR A 192 -14.29 -0.31 -3.63
C TYR A 192 -13.10 -0.54 -4.59
N THR A 193 -11.88 -0.33 -4.12
CA THR A 193 -10.66 -0.52 -4.93
C THR A 193 -9.70 -1.52 -4.29
N THR A 194 -8.57 -1.76 -4.96
CA THR A 194 -7.39 -2.43 -4.39
C THR A 194 -6.14 -1.68 -4.80
N ILE A 195 -5.23 -1.49 -3.86
CA ILE A 195 -3.85 -1.09 -4.12
C ILE A 195 -2.96 -2.32 -4.11
N MET A 196 -2.30 -2.58 -5.24
CA MET A 196 -1.26 -3.59 -5.36
C MET A 196 0.10 -2.89 -5.40
N ALA A 197 1.02 -3.26 -4.50
CA ALA A 197 2.34 -2.68 -4.40
C ALA A 197 3.43 -3.75 -4.53
N LEU A 198 4.54 -3.40 -5.17
CA LEU A 198 5.80 -4.14 -5.13
C LEU A 198 6.85 -3.31 -4.43
N ILE A 199 7.60 -3.90 -3.50
CA ILE A 199 8.75 -3.27 -2.85
C ILE A 199 9.96 -4.17 -3.04
N HIS A 200 10.91 -3.71 -3.85
CA HIS A 200 12.21 -4.34 -4.04
C HIS A 200 13.22 -3.77 -3.04
N LEU A 201 13.86 -4.66 -2.28
CA LEU A 201 14.77 -4.29 -1.20
C LEU A 201 16.22 -4.04 -1.65
N GLY A 202 16.49 -4.19 -2.95
CA GLY A 202 17.84 -4.13 -3.51
C GLY A 202 18.53 -5.49 -3.57
N SER A 203 19.58 -5.57 -4.38
CA SER A 203 20.46 -6.75 -4.40
C SER A 203 21.33 -6.80 -3.14
N THR A 204 21.57 -8.00 -2.61
CA THR A 204 22.47 -8.26 -1.49
C THR A 204 23.95 -8.27 -1.88
N LYS A 205 24.27 -8.00 -3.14
CA LYS A 205 25.64 -7.88 -3.64
C LYS A 205 26.27 -6.53 -3.32
#